data_AF-A0A2J4Z153-F1
#
_entry.id   AF-A0A2J4Z153-F1
#
_cell.length_a   1.000
_cell.length_b   1.000
_cell.length_c   1.000
_cell.angle_alpha   90.00
_cell.angle_beta   90.00
_cell.angle_gamma   90.00
#
_symmetry.space_group_name_H-M   'P 1'
#
loop_
_entity.id
_entity.type
_entity.pdbx_description
1 polymer ?
#
loop_
_entity_poly.entity_id
_entity_poly.type
_entity_poly.pdbx_seq_one_letter_code
_entity_poly.pdbx_strand_id
1 'polypeptide(L)' 'MPQISRTALVPFSAEQMYQLVNDVKSYPDFLPGCTGSRVLELGPTQMTAAVDVSKAGISKTFT' A
#
# COMPACT_ATOMS: atom_id res chain seq x y z
N MET A 1 -0.45 18.90 -7.29
CA MET A 1 0.21 17.58 -7.20
C MET A 1 -0.24 16.77 -8.42
N PRO A 2 0.63 16.01 -9.10
CA PRO A 2 0.20 15.15 -10.19
C PRO A 2 -0.76 14.08 -9.66
N GLN A 3 -1.88 13.86 -10.35
CA GLN A 3 -2.85 12.82 -10.02
C GLN A 3 -2.74 11.70 -11.05
N ILE A 4 -2.65 10.46 -10.58
CA ILE A 4 -2.62 9.28 -11.44
C ILE A 4 -3.83 8.43 -11.06
N SER A 5 -4.63 8.06 -12.06
CA SER A 5 -5.73 7.12 -11.93
C SER A 5 -5.55 5.98 -12.90
N ARG A 6 -5.72 4.74 -12.43
CA ARG A 6 -5.68 3.53 -13.24
C ARG A 6 -6.80 2.61 -12.81
N THR A 7 -7.47 2.00 -13.78
CA THR A 7 -8.54 1.02 -13.58
C THR A 7 -8.21 -0.23 -14.37
N ALA A 8 -8.50 -1.39 -13.80
CA ALA A 8 -8.37 -2.68 -14.47
C ALA A 8 -9.53 -3.60 -14.05
N LEU A 9 -9.94 -4.49 -14.95
CA LEU A 9 -10.79 -5.64 -14.60
C LEU A 9 -9.88 -6.79 -14.18
N VAL A 10 -10.22 -7.43 -13.07
CA VAL A 10 -9.42 -8.52 -12.50
C VAL A 10 -10.33 -9.72 -12.16
N PRO A 11 -9.82 -10.96 -12.25
CA PRO A 11 -10.60 -12.16 -11.94
C PRO A 11 -10.66 -12.44 -10.43
N PHE A 12 -10.85 -11.39 -9.62
CA PHE A 12 -10.91 -11.47 -8.16
C PHE A 12 -12.14 -10.72 -7.65
N SER A 13 -12.71 -11.19 -6.54
CA SER A 13 -13.84 -10.52 -5.90
C SER A 13 -13.43 -9.18 -5.28
N ALA A 14 -14.41 -8.30 -5.05
CA ALA A 14 -14.17 -7.05 -4.35
C ALA A 14 -13.59 -7.26 -2.95
N GLU A 15 -14.02 -8.33 -2.24
CA GLU A 15 -13.50 -8.69 -0.93
C GLU A 15 -12.03 -9.12 -1.00
N GLN A 16 -11.65 -9.95 -1.97
CA GLN A 16 -10.25 -10.34 -2.16
C GLN A 16 -9.35 -9.13 -2.44
N MET A 17 -9.82 -8.22 -3.29
CA MET A 17 -9.10 -6.98 -3.60
C MET A 17 -9.02 -6.05 -2.38
N TYR A 18 -10.06 -5.99 -1.57
CA TYR A 18 -10.04 -5.24 -0.31
C TYR A 18 -9.00 -5.83 0.66
N GLN A 19 -8.99 -7.15 0.86
CA GLN A 19 -8.02 -7.81 1.74
C GLN A 19 -6.58 -7.60 1.27
N LEU A 20 -6.33 -7.66 -0.05
CA LEU A 20 -5.01 -7.39 -0.62
C LEU A 20 -4.52 -5.97 -0.27
N VAL A 21 -5.40 -4.96 -0.37
CA VAL A 21 -5.05 -3.57 -0.06
C VAL A 21 -5.00 -3.32 1.46
N ASN A 22 -5.78 -4.05 2.24
CA ASN A 22 -5.80 -3.89 3.69
C ASN A 22 -4.59 -4.57 4.38
N ASP A 23 -3.94 -5.52 3.72
CA ASP A 23 -2.73 -6.19 4.23
C ASP A 23 -1.46 -5.37 3.99
N VAL A 24 -1.38 -4.20 4.64
CA VAL A 24 -0.25 -3.27 4.49
C VAL A 24 1.08 -3.90 4.89
N LYS A 25 1.10 -4.86 5.82
CA LYS A 25 2.35 -5.48 6.31
C LYS A 25 3.09 -6.27 5.24
N SER A 26 2.36 -6.81 4.26
CA SER A 26 2.92 -7.62 3.17
C SER A 26 3.39 -6.77 1.99
N TYR A 27 3.18 -5.45 2.02
CA TYR A 27 3.55 -4.56 0.91
C TYR A 27 5.01 -4.64 0.44
N PRO A 28 6.02 -4.83 1.32
CA PRO A 28 7.42 -4.99 0.90
C PRO A 28 7.65 -6.23 0.03
N ASP A 29 6.78 -7.24 0.14
CA ASP A 29 6.94 -8.50 -0.57
C ASP A 29 6.51 -8.40 -2.05
N PHE A 30 5.64 -7.44 -2.38
CA PHE A 30 5.04 -7.37 -3.72
C PHE A 30 4.95 -5.97 -4.35
N LEU A 31 5.06 -4.88 -3.59
CA LEU A 31 5.05 -3.53 -4.15
C LEU A 31 6.46 -3.12 -4.62
N PRO A 32 6.67 -2.84 -5.92
CA PRO A 32 7.98 -2.45 -6.42
C PRO A 32 8.49 -1.17 -5.76
N GLY A 33 9.67 -1.26 -5.13
CA GLY A 33 10.32 -0.13 -4.47
C GLY A 33 9.79 0.15 -3.05
N CYS A 34 8.85 -0.64 -2.53
CA CYS A 34 8.50 -0.62 -1.12
C CYS A 34 9.59 -1.38 -0.33
N THR A 35 10.28 -0.71 0.57
CA THR A 35 11.36 -1.29 1.39
C THR A 35 10.94 -1.56 2.83
N GLY A 36 9.75 -1.07 3.23
CA GLY A 36 9.20 -1.28 4.55
C GLY A 36 7.76 -0.77 4.63
N SER A 37 6.99 -1.34 5.54
CA SER A 37 5.61 -0.95 5.79
C SER A 37 5.23 -1.26 7.24
N ARG A 38 4.43 -0.40 7.85
CA ARG A 38 3.97 -0.59 9.23
C ARG A 38 2.63 0.09 9.49
N VAL A 39 1.78 -0.57 10.28
CA VAL A 39 0.56 0.05 10.79
C VAL A 39 0.93 0.97 11.94
N LEU A 40 0.47 2.23 11.88
CA LEU A 40 0.67 3.22 12.94
C LEU A 40 -0.50 3.19 13.92
N GLU A 41 -1.73 3.12 13.39
CA GLU A 41 -2.96 3.05 14.17
C GLU A 41 -3.96 2.12 13.48
N LEU A 42 -4.68 1.33 14.27
CA LEU A 42 -5.75 0.45 13.81
C LEU A 42 -7.00 0.70 14.64
N GLY A 43 -8.06 1.15 13.99
CA GLY A 43 -9.38 1.35 14.57
C GLY A 43 -10.43 0.42 13.96
N PRO A 44 -11.70 0.52 14.41
CA PRO A 44 -12.78 -0.35 13.95
C PRO A 44 -13.10 -0.23 12.45
N THR A 45 -12.93 0.95 11.88
CA THR A 45 -13.30 1.27 10.49
C THR A 45 -12.19 1.98 9.71
N GLN A 46 -11.05 2.23 10.34
CA GLN A 46 -9.95 2.97 9.73
C GLN A 46 -8.60 2.41 10.18
N MET A 47 -7.60 2.57 9.31
CA MET A 47 -6.22 2.23 9.58
C MET A 47 -5.33 3.34 9.03
N THR A 48 -4.37 3.77 9.84
CA THR A 48 -3.28 4.67 9.42
C THR A 48 -2.01 3.84 9.35
N ALA A 49 -1.30 3.89 8.22
CA ALA A 49 -0.08 3.10 8.03
C ALA A 49 1.00 3.92 7.31
N ALA A 50 2.26 3.57 7.55
CA ALA A 50 3.39 4.16 6.88
C ALA A 50 4.01 3.18 5.87
N VAL A 51 4.46 3.69 4.73
CA VAL A 51 5.16 2.94 3.69
C VAL A 51 6.47 3.63 3.37
N ASP A 52 7.56 2.87 3.44
CA ASP A 52 8.91 3.30 3.10
C ASP A 52 9.17 2.94 1.63
N VAL A 53 9.48 3.94 0.80
CA VAL A 53 9.69 3.79 -0.64
C VAL A 53 11.11 4.20 -1.00
N SER A 54 11.83 3.32 -1.71
CA SER A 54 13.16 3.58 -2.25
C SER A 54 13.18 3.38 -3.77
N LYS A 55 13.59 4.42 -4.50
CA LYS A 55 13.72 4.37 -5.96
C LYS A 55 14.81 5.33 -6.44
N ALA A 56 15.71 4.83 -7.29
CA ALA A 56 16.77 5.62 -7.93
C ALA A 56 17.60 6.49 -6.95
N GLY A 57 18.00 5.92 -5.81
CA GLY A 57 18.81 6.60 -4.80
C GLY A 57 18.04 7.54 -3.86
N ILE A 58 16.71 7.65 -4.01
CA ILE A 58 15.83 8.44 -3.14
C ILE A 58 15.07 7.50 -2.22
N SER A 59 15.04 7.82 -0.92
CA SER A 59 14.21 7.15 0.07
C SER A 59 13.26 8.14 0.74
N LYS A 60 11.98 7.76 0.87
CA LYS A 60 10.95 8.55 1.56
C LYS A 60 9.96 7.65 2.28
N THR A 61 9.42 8.13 3.39
CA THR A 61 8.30 7.51 4.09
C THR A 61 7.04 8.32 3.81
N PHE A 62 5.95 7.62 3.48
CA PHE A 62 4.61 8.18 3.31
C PHE A 62 3.70 7.65 4.42
N THR A 63 2.68 8.42 4.78
CA THR A 63 1.64 8.07 5.76
C THR A 63 0.29 8.37 5.15
#